data_AF-A0A1I3BSW8-F1
#
_entry.id   AF-A0A1I3BSW8-F1
#
_cell.length_a   1.000
_cell.length_b   1.000
_cell.length_c   1.000
_cell.angle_alpha   90.00
_cell.angle_beta   90.00
_cell.angle_gamma   90.00
#
_symmetry.space_group_name_H-M   'P 1'
#
loop_
_entity.id
_entity.type
_entity.pdbx_description
1 polymer ?
#
loop_
_entity_poly.entity_id
_entity_poly.type
_entity_poly.pdbx_seq_one_letter_code
_entity_poly.pdbx_strand_id
1 'polypeptide(L)' 'MYAIKIFHGYLTVTGARTRDKSSALTYTCKKEAERFADKIGGRVKKIG' A
#
# COMPACT_ATOMS: atom_id res chain seq x y z
N MET A 1 -7.68 -7.14 3.54
CA MET A 1 -7.16 -6.26 2.48
C MET A 1 -5.64 -6.18 2.54
N TYR A 2 -5.00 -5.69 1.51
CA TYR A 2 -3.57 -5.40 1.48
C TYR A 2 -3.36 -3.93 1.13
N ALA A 3 -2.33 -3.29 1.63
CA ALA A 3 -1.91 -1.97 1.16
C ALA A 3 -0.39 -1.93 1.08
N ILE A 4 0.12 -0.87 0.47
CA ILE A 4 1.55 -0.71 0.25
C ILE A 4 2.09 0.30 1.26
N LYS A 5 3.09 -0.14 2.03
CA LYS A 5 3.83 0.67 2.99
C LYS A 5 5.07 1.25 2.32
N ILE A 6 5.23 2.56 2.41
CA ILE A 6 6.37 3.34 1.88
C ILE A 6 6.82 4.35 2.95
N PHE A 7 8.12 4.43 3.24
CA PHE A 7 8.73 5.38 4.18
C PHE A 7 7.86 5.69 5.43
N HIS A 8 7.64 4.68 6.26
CA HIS A 8 6.89 4.77 7.53
C HIS A 8 5.40 5.16 7.39
N GLY A 9 4.87 5.20 6.16
CA GLY A 9 3.46 5.44 5.86
C GLY A 9 2.92 4.47 4.82
N TYR A 10 1.70 4.73 4.35
CA TYR A 10 0.99 3.98 3.33
C TYR A 10 0.80 4.86 2.09
N LEU A 11 0.72 4.21 0.93
CA LEU A 11 0.35 4.87 -0.31
C LEU A 11 -1.16 5.12 -0.34
N THR A 12 -1.60 6.31 -0.73
CA THR A 12 -3.01 6.66 -0.95
C THR A 12 -3.42 6.40 -2.41
N VAL A 13 -4.72 6.43 -2.69
CA VAL A 13 -5.27 6.33 -4.07
C VAL A 13 -4.75 7.42 -5.00
N THR A 14 -4.41 8.60 -4.45
CA THR A 14 -3.84 9.73 -5.19
C THR A 14 -2.32 9.63 -5.38
N GLY A 15 -1.68 8.57 -4.90
CA GLY A 15 -0.23 8.39 -4.97
C GLY A 15 0.56 9.14 -3.87
N ALA A 16 -0.12 9.78 -2.92
CA ALA A 16 0.51 10.45 -1.79
C ALA A 16 0.87 9.46 -0.67
N ARG A 17 1.72 9.90 0.26
CA ARG A 17 2.07 9.15 1.47
C ARG A 17 1.22 9.61 2.64
N THR A 18 0.59 8.68 3.35
CA THR A 18 -0.19 8.95 4.57
C THR A 18 0.26 8.07 5.74
N ARG A 19 0.04 8.47 6.98
CA ARG A 19 0.16 7.58 8.15
C ARG A 19 -1.18 6.99 8.57
N ASP A 20 -2.28 7.58 8.12
CA ASP A 20 -3.62 7.07 8.36
C ASP A 20 -3.88 5.84 7.47
N LYS A 21 -4.22 4.72 8.11
CA LYS A 21 -4.51 3.46 7.43
C LYS A 21 -5.84 3.48 6.69
N SER A 22 -6.80 4.30 7.12
CA SER A 22 -8.13 4.34 6.50
C SER A 22 -8.10 4.96 5.11
N SER A 23 -7.15 5.87 4.89
CA SER A 23 -6.90 6.53 3.61
C SER A 23 -5.95 5.75 2.68
N ALA A 24 -5.52 4.55 3.06
CA ALA A 24 -4.56 3.76 2.29
C ALA A 24 -5.22 3.17 1.03
N LEU A 25 -4.49 3.15 -0.07
CA LEU A 25 -4.85 2.39 -1.27
C LEU A 25 -4.84 0.90 -0.92
N THR A 26 -6.02 0.28 -1.02
CA THR A 26 -6.19 -1.13 -0.68
C THR A 26 -6.33 -2.01 -1.92
N TYR A 27 -5.87 -3.24 -1.76
CA TYR A 27 -5.91 -4.30 -2.74
C TYR A 27 -6.62 -5.52 -2.12
N THR A 28 -7.45 -6.18 -2.89
CA THR A 28 -8.10 -7.45 -2.50
C THR A 28 -7.16 -8.63 -2.72
N CYS A 29 -6.36 -8.60 -3.79
CA CYS A 29 -5.37 -9.61 -4.13
C CYS A 29 -3.96 -9.22 -3.65
N LYS A 30 -3.29 -10.13 -2.93
CA LYS A 30 -1.90 -9.91 -2.45
C LYS A 30 -0.93 -9.72 -3.60
N LYS A 31 -1.06 -10.56 -4.64
CA LYS A 31 -0.14 -10.63 -5.78
C LYS A 31 -0.12 -9.32 -6.59
N GLU A 32 -1.27 -8.65 -6.71
CA GLU A 32 -1.38 -7.35 -7.36
C GLU A 32 -0.69 -6.25 -6.55
N ALA A 33 -0.90 -6.25 -5.23
CA ALA A 33 -0.21 -5.33 -4.33
C ALA A 33 1.30 -5.52 -4.38
N GLU A 34 1.79 -6.77 -4.44
CA GLU A 34 3.21 -7.11 -4.53
C GLU A 34 3.81 -6.59 -5.84
N ARG A 35 3.15 -6.89 -6.97
CA ARG A 35 3.58 -6.43 -8.29
C ARG A 35 3.73 -4.90 -8.36
N PHE A 36 2.85 -4.16 -7.71
CA PHE A 36 2.95 -2.71 -7.68
C PHE A 36 3.98 -2.21 -6.65
N ALA A 37 4.05 -2.83 -5.47
CA ALA A 37 5.04 -2.51 -4.45
C ALA A 37 6.48 -2.66 -4.98
N ASP A 38 6.76 -3.73 -5.73
CA ASP A 38 8.09 -3.99 -6.31
C ASP A 38 8.50 -2.89 -7.31
N LYS A 39 7.55 -2.32 -8.06
CA LYS A 39 7.82 -1.22 -9.00
C LYS A 39 8.18 0.08 -8.31
N ILE A 40 7.61 0.34 -7.13
CA ILE A 40 7.77 1.63 -6.42
C ILE A 40 8.71 1.54 -5.21
N GLY A 41 9.32 0.38 -4.95
CA GLY A 41 10.18 0.15 -3.79
C GLY A 41 9.42 0.08 -2.46
N GLY A 42 8.15 -0.28 -2.48
CA GLY A 42 7.29 -0.40 -1.31
C GLY A 42 7.32 -1.80 -0.68
N ARG A 43 6.53 -1.98 0.38
CA ARG A 43 6.30 -3.30 1.00
C ARG A 43 4.81 -3.55 1.18
N VAL A 44 4.33 -4.72 0.80
CA VAL A 44 2.92 -5.08 1.03
C VAL A 44 2.69 -5.37 2.52
N LYS A 45 1.61 -4.80 3.05
CA LYS A 45 1.13 -5.06 4.41
C LYS A 45 -0.32 -5.49 4.35
N LYS A 46 -0.66 -6.60 4.99
CA LYS A 46 -2.06 -6.98 5.21
C LYS A 46 -2.69 -5.96 6.16
N ILE A 47 -3.80 -5.36 5.73
CA ILE A 47 -4.61 -4.44 6.53
C ILE A 47 -5.96 -5.13 6.78
N GLY A 48 -6.29 -5.23 8.07
CA GLY A 48 -7.53 -5.75 8.61
C GLY A 48 -8.20 -4.61 9.36
#